data_AF-A0A9E3B2K3-F1
#
_entry.id   AF-A0A9E3B2K3-F1
#
_cell.length_a   1.000
_cell.length_b   1.000
_cell.length_c   1.000
_cell.angle_alpha   90.00
_cell.angle_beta   90.00
_cell.angle_gamma   90.00
#
_symmetry.space_group_name_H-M   'P 1'
#
loop_
_entity.id
_entity.type
_entity.pdbx_description
1 polymer ?
#
loop_
_entity_poly.entity_id
_entity_poly.type
_entity_poly.pdbx_seq_one_letter_code
_entity_poly.pdbx_strand_id
1 'polypeptide(L)'
;MAWSPQSWRAKPIRQVPDYPDPAALGAVESQLRTHPPLVFAGEARTLTQSLAAAAEGKAFLLQGGDCAESFAEFSANNIRDTFCVFLSMATVLTFAADVPVVKIGRIAGQFAKPRSDDMESRDGKTLPSYRGDIINGEAFTEEDRRPDPQRMLRAYFQAAATANLVRAFAGGGYADLSRARHWYLDDHHHPDLLQRYLALVDRIAEGVGFLRTFSLADAVSARTSKVDFYFSHEA
;
A
#
# COMPACT_ATOMS: atom_id res chain seq x y z
N MET A 1 15.24 8.66 29.33
CA MET A 1 15.93 8.18 28.11
C MET A 1 15.45 9.03 26.95
N ALA A 2 16.36 9.57 26.14
CA ALA A 2 16.00 10.25 24.89
C ALA A 2 15.60 9.22 23.83
N TRP A 3 14.68 9.58 22.93
CA TRP A 3 14.27 8.72 21.83
C TRP A 3 15.40 8.57 20.79
N SER A 4 15.57 7.37 20.27
CA SER A 4 16.41 7.08 19.11
C SER A 4 15.81 5.90 18.31
N PRO A 5 16.19 5.72 17.03
CA PRO A 5 15.76 4.56 16.24
C PRO A 5 16.11 3.20 16.84
N GLN A 6 17.03 3.13 17.81
CA GLN A 6 17.42 1.90 18.51
C GLN A 6 16.74 1.70 19.86
N SER A 7 16.07 2.74 20.38
CA SER A 7 15.52 2.73 21.75
C SER A 7 14.47 1.64 22.00
N TRP A 8 13.80 1.15 20.95
CA TRP A 8 12.83 0.05 21.05
C TRP A 8 13.48 -1.29 21.43
N ARG A 9 14.76 -1.53 21.07
CA ARG A 9 15.45 -2.80 21.34
C ARG A 9 15.65 -3.09 22.83
N ALA A 10 15.54 -2.07 23.67
CA ALA A 10 15.63 -2.19 25.13
C ALA A 10 14.25 -2.42 25.80
N LYS A 11 13.17 -2.55 25.02
CA LYS A 11 11.81 -2.77 25.51
C LYS A 11 11.38 -4.23 25.29
N PRO A 12 10.43 -4.75 26.09
CA PRO A 12 9.80 -6.04 25.78
C PRO A 12 9.22 -6.03 24.37
N ILE A 13 9.50 -7.07 23.59
CA ILE A 13 9.04 -7.22 22.22
C ILE A 13 8.39 -8.59 22.01
N ARG A 14 7.48 -8.67 21.04
CA ARG A 14 6.81 -9.89 20.60
C ARG A 14 6.85 -9.97 19.08
N GLN A 15 6.56 -11.15 18.53
CA GLN A 15 6.39 -11.39 17.08
C GLN A 15 7.64 -11.21 16.23
N VAL A 16 8.80 -10.93 16.83
CA VAL A 16 10.08 -10.86 16.10
C VAL A 16 10.62 -12.25 15.77
N PRO A 17 11.22 -12.43 14.59
CA PRO A 17 11.89 -13.67 14.24
C PRO A 17 13.17 -13.89 15.05
N ASP A 18 13.49 -15.16 15.29
CA ASP A 18 14.78 -15.57 15.81
C ASP A 18 15.71 -15.93 14.64
N TYR A 19 16.57 -14.99 14.25
CA TYR A 19 17.52 -15.20 13.15
C TYR A 19 18.72 -16.04 13.63
N PRO A 20 19.06 -17.15 12.95
CA PRO A 20 20.09 -18.08 13.43
C PRO A 20 21.51 -17.52 13.42
N ASP A 21 21.77 -16.51 12.58
CA ASP A 21 23.07 -15.83 12.48
C ASP A 21 22.91 -14.32 12.73
N PRO A 22 23.23 -13.84 13.95
CA PRO A 22 23.19 -12.42 14.29
C PRO A 22 24.17 -11.56 13.47
N ALA A 23 25.30 -12.12 13.02
CA ALA A 23 26.26 -11.39 12.21
C ALA A 23 25.72 -11.17 10.78
N ALA A 24 25.07 -12.18 10.20
CA ALA A 24 24.39 -12.05 8.92
C ALA A 24 23.25 -11.02 8.98
N LEU A 25 22.45 -11.03 10.05
CA LEU A 25 21.42 -10.01 10.30
C LEU A 25 22.04 -8.59 10.37
N GLY A 26 23.11 -8.43 11.16
CA GLY A 26 23.80 -7.15 11.30
C GLY A 26 24.40 -6.62 9.99
N ALA A 27 24.88 -7.52 9.12
CA ALA A 27 25.37 -7.16 7.79
C ALA A 27 24.24 -6.64 6.89
N VAL A 28 23.08 -7.33 6.85
CA VAL A 28 21.91 -6.89 6.09
C VAL A 28 21.37 -5.57 6.61
N GLU A 29 21.23 -5.39 7.93
CA GLU A 29 20.79 -4.12 8.51
C GLU A 29 21.73 -2.97 8.12
N SER A 30 23.04 -3.21 8.12
CA SER A 30 24.04 -2.21 7.73
C SER A 30 23.93 -1.85 6.26
N GLN A 31 23.66 -2.83 5.40
CA GLN A 31 23.41 -2.60 3.97
C GLN A 31 22.13 -1.78 3.75
N LEU A 32 21.01 -2.14 4.37
CA LEU A 32 19.74 -1.41 4.24
C LEU A 32 19.84 0.05 4.68
N ARG A 33 20.65 0.36 5.70
CA ARG A 33 20.90 1.75 6.13
C ARG A 33 21.54 2.63 5.05
N THR A 34 22.22 2.03 4.07
CA THR A 34 22.83 2.77 2.95
C THR A 34 21.87 2.98 1.78
N HIS A 35 20.74 2.29 1.75
CA HIS A 35 19.80 2.35 0.64
C HIS A 35 18.92 3.61 0.71
N PRO A 36 18.49 4.16 -0.44
CA PRO A 36 17.57 5.29 -0.47
C PRO A 36 16.26 4.98 0.27
N PRO A 37 15.63 5.95 0.95
CA PRO A 37 14.33 5.76 1.57
C PRO A 37 13.23 5.57 0.50
N LEU A 38 12.18 4.84 0.84
CA LEU A 38 11.01 4.65 -0.03
C LEU A 38 10.13 5.91 -0.15
N VAL A 39 10.18 6.77 0.87
CA VAL A 39 9.40 8.00 0.98
C VAL A 39 10.26 9.16 1.45
N PHE A 40 9.95 10.35 0.96
CA PHE A 40 10.54 11.59 1.44
C PHE A 40 9.80 12.09 2.68
N ALA A 41 10.53 12.69 3.64
CA ALA A 41 9.94 13.17 4.89
C ALA A 41 8.83 14.24 4.67
N GLY A 42 8.88 14.99 3.57
CA GLY A 42 7.82 15.92 3.18
C GLY A 42 6.50 15.25 2.85
N GLU A 43 6.53 14.03 2.29
CA GLU A 43 5.32 13.25 1.99
C GLU A 43 4.62 12.82 3.29
N ALA A 44 5.40 12.37 4.29
CA ALA A 44 4.86 12.02 5.60
C ALA A 44 4.24 13.23 6.31
N ARG A 45 4.84 14.43 6.19
CA ARG A 45 4.26 15.67 6.74
C ARG A 45 2.96 16.06 6.02
N THR A 46 2.91 15.89 4.70
CA THR A 46 1.70 16.15 3.90
C THR A 46 0.58 15.19 4.31
N LEU A 47 0.89 13.89 4.44
CA LEU A 47 -0.05 12.90 4.96
C LEU A 47 -0.56 13.25 6.36
N THR A 48 0.33 13.71 7.25
CA THR A 48 -0.06 14.12 8.62
C THR A 48 -1.10 15.24 8.59
N GLN A 49 -0.95 16.23 7.70
CA GLN A 49 -1.92 17.31 7.52
C GLN A 49 -3.25 16.78 6.95
N SER A 50 -3.20 15.86 5.97
CA SER A 50 -4.40 15.22 5.43
C SER A 50 -5.15 14.39 6.48
N LEU A 51 -4.42 13.68 7.35
CA LEU A 51 -5.01 12.92 8.46
C LEU A 51 -5.62 13.83 9.53
N ALA A 52 -5.01 15.00 9.81
CA ALA A 52 -5.60 16.00 10.68
C ALA A 52 -6.94 16.51 10.12
N ALA A 53 -7.02 16.78 8.80
CA ALA A 53 -8.28 17.15 8.16
C ALA A 53 -9.34 16.03 8.29
N ALA A 54 -8.94 14.76 8.15
CA ALA A 54 -9.86 13.63 8.35
C ALA A 54 -10.35 13.53 9.80
N ALA A 55 -9.47 13.74 10.78
CA ALA A 55 -9.83 13.75 12.20
C ALA A 55 -10.80 14.88 12.56
N GLU A 56 -10.75 16.00 11.83
CA GLU A 56 -11.67 17.13 11.96
C GLU A 56 -12.98 16.95 11.14
N GLY A 57 -13.19 15.82 10.48
CA GLY A 57 -14.36 15.56 9.63
C GLY A 57 -14.36 16.32 8.29
N LYS A 58 -13.22 16.88 7.89
CA LYS A 58 -13.04 17.63 6.63
C LYS A 58 -12.51 16.77 5.49
N ALA A 59 -12.22 15.50 5.74
CA ALA A 59 -11.77 14.52 4.76
C ALA A 59 -12.19 13.11 5.20
N PHE A 60 -12.16 12.15 4.29
CA PHE A 60 -12.42 10.73 4.59
C PHE A 60 -11.15 9.90 4.37
N LEU A 61 -10.81 8.99 5.27
CA LEU A 61 -9.66 8.09 5.12
C LEU A 61 -10.09 6.79 4.42
N LEU A 62 -9.49 6.49 3.27
CA LEU A 62 -9.56 5.21 2.61
C LEU A 62 -8.20 4.50 2.74
N GLN A 63 -8.15 3.45 3.56
CA GLN A 63 -6.99 2.57 3.70
C GLN A 63 -7.38 1.12 3.41
N GLY A 64 -6.58 0.43 2.59
CA GLY A 64 -6.89 -0.90 2.07
C GLY A 64 -5.75 -1.49 1.25
N GLY A 65 -5.89 -2.70 0.75
CA GLY A 65 -4.84 -3.43 0.02
C GLY A 65 -4.61 -4.81 0.61
N ASP A 66 -3.46 -5.39 0.33
CA ASP A 66 -3.20 -6.79 0.65
C ASP A 66 -3.15 -7.04 2.16
N CYS A 67 -3.54 -8.26 2.54
CA CYS A 67 -3.34 -8.75 3.90
C CYS A 67 -1.84 -8.88 4.20
N ALA A 68 -1.13 -9.58 3.31
CA ALA A 68 0.32 -9.66 3.23
C ALA A 68 0.74 -9.73 1.76
N GLU A 69 1.64 -8.85 1.33
CA GLU A 69 2.26 -8.91 0.01
C GLU A 69 3.16 -10.16 -0.09
N SER A 70 3.13 -10.80 -1.25
CA SER A 70 3.95 -11.98 -1.57
C SER A 70 5.02 -11.65 -2.61
N PHE A 71 6.19 -12.27 -2.50
CA PHE A 71 7.24 -12.21 -3.51
C PHE A 71 6.87 -12.97 -4.79
N ALA A 72 5.96 -13.95 -4.69
CA ALA A 72 5.51 -14.73 -5.84
C ALA A 72 4.46 -13.99 -6.68
N GLU A 73 3.66 -13.13 -6.05
CA GLU A 73 2.57 -12.38 -6.69
C GLU A 73 3.00 -10.98 -7.17
N PHE A 74 4.31 -10.77 -7.32
CA PHE A 74 4.88 -9.51 -7.75
C PHE A 74 4.71 -9.31 -9.27
N SER A 75 3.63 -8.62 -9.66
CA SER A 75 3.37 -8.28 -11.06
C SER A 75 2.84 -6.86 -11.22
N ALA A 76 3.16 -6.24 -12.36
CA ALA A 76 2.65 -4.91 -12.70
C ALA A 76 1.12 -4.88 -12.82
N ASN A 77 0.50 -5.97 -13.27
CA ASN A 77 -0.95 -6.09 -13.37
C ASN A 77 -1.60 -6.08 -11.99
N ASN A 78 -1.11 -6.86 -11.03
CA ASN A 78 -1.65 -6.87 -9.67
C ASN A 78 -1.56 -5.48 -9.02
N ILE A 79 -0.42 -4.81 -9.15
CA ILE A 79 -0.21 -3.45 -8.63
C ILE A 79 -1.19 -2.46 -9.28
N ARG A 80 -1.33 -2.53 -10.62
CA ARG A 80 -2.26 -1.69 -11.39
C ARG A 80 -3.70 -1.93 -10.96
N ASP A 81 -4.11 -3.18 -10.80
CA ASP A 81 -5.48 -3.57 -10.52
C ASP A 81 -5.87 -3.15 -9.10
N THR A 82 -5.01 -3.36 -8.11
CA THR A 82 -5.17 -2.81 -6.76
C THR A 82 -5.28 -1.28 -6.80
N PHE A 83 -4.45 -0.60 -7.58
CA PHE A 83 -4.54 0.85 -7.74
C PHE A 83 -5.86 1.29 -8.38
N CYS A 84 -6.37 0.56 -9.39
CA CYS A 84 -7.67 0.84 -10.03
C CYS A 84 -8.83 0.72 -9.03
N VAL A 85 -8.86 -0.33 -8.22
CA VAL A 85 -9.87 -0.51 -7.15
C VAL A 85 -9.83 0.66 -6.18
N PHE A 86 -8.64 1.13 -5.80
CA PHE A 86 -8.50 2.32 -4.95
C PHE A 86 -9.10 3.58 -5.58
N LEU A 87 -8.84 3.81 -6.87
CA LEU A 87 -9.37 4.98 -7.56
C LEU A 87 -10.89 4.92 -7.73
N SER A 88 -11.45 3.75 -8.02
CA SER A 88 -12.89 3.58 -8.15
C SER A 88 -13.59 3.82 -6.80
N MET A 89 -13.10 3.22 -5.71
CA MET A 89 -13.60 3.45 -4.36
C MET A 89 -13.48 4.92 -3.93
N ALA A 90 -12.32 5.54 -4.15
CA ALA A 90 -12.09 6.93 -3.79
C ALA A 90 -13.01 7.87 -4.56
N THR A 91 -13.30 7.59 -5.83
CA THR A 91 -14.23 8.38 -6.66
C THR A 91 -15.65 8.32 -6.10
N VAL A 92 -16.14 7.11 -5.79
CA VAL A 92 -17.46 6.90 -5.20
C VAL A 92 -17.57 7.60 -3.84
N LEU A 93 -16.57 7.42 -2.96
CA LEU A 93 -16.56 8.01 -1.63
C LEU A 93 -16.48 9.54 -1.68
N THR A 94 -15.65 10.11 -2.56
CA THR A 94 -15.55 11.57 -2.73
C THR A 94 -16.88 12.16 -3.14
N PHE A 95 -17.56 11.52 -4.11
CA PHE A 95 -18.88 11.98 -4.57
C PHE A 95 -19.97 11.83 -3.51
N ALA A 96 -19.98 10.73 -2.76
CA ALA A 96 -21.03 10.45 -1.79
C ALA A 96 -20.85 11.21 -0.46
N ALA A 97 -19.61 11.43 -0.03
CA ALA A 97 -19.30 12.09 1.24
C ALA A 97 -19.12 13.61 1.11
N ASP A 98 -19.01 14.14 -0.12
CA ASP A 98 -18.76 15.55 -0.44
C ASP A 98 -17.53 16.14 0.29
N VAL A 99 -16.54 15.29 0.55
CA VAL A 99 -15.25 15.64 1.16
C VAL A 99 -14.10 14.94 0.45
N PRO A 100 -12.88 15.50 0.48
CA PRO A 100 -11.70 14.84 -0.07
C PRO A 100 -11.44 13.47 0.58
N VAL A 101 -11.02 12.48 -0.22
CA VAL A 101 -10.59 11.17 0.28
C VAL A 101 -9.07 11.10 0.37
N VAL A 102 -8.52 10.77 1.53
CA VAL A 102 -7.10 10.44 1.75
C VAL A 102 -6.89 8.97 1.40
N LYS A 103 -6.03 8.68 0.42
CA LYS A 103 -5.83 7.32 -0.13
C LYS A 103 -4.53 6.72 0.40
N ILE A 104 -4.62 5.63 1.15
CA ILE A 104 -3.45 4.94 1.73
C ILE A 104 -3.49 3.45 1.38
N GLY A 105 -2.54 2.99 0.57
CA GLY A 105 -2.37 1.58 0.25
C GLY A 105 -1.63 0.80 1.33
N ARG A 106 -2.10 -0.40 1.66
CA ARG A 106 -1.35 -1.49 2.27
C ARG A 106 -0.56 -2.18 1.16
N ILE A 107 0.53 -1.54 0.74
CA ILE A 107 1.31 -1.90 -0.45
C ILE A 107 2.71 -1.31 -0.33
N ALA A 108 3.70 -1.91 -1.02
CA ALA A 108 5.10 -1.53 -0.97
C ALA A 108 5.73 -1.65 0.42
N GLY A 109 5.38 -2.70 1.17
CA GLY A 109 6.01 -2.99 2.47
C GLY A 109 5.26 -3.94 3.38
N GLN A 110 4.04 -4.38 3.04
CA GLN A 110 3.19 -5.22 3.88
C GLN A 110 3.61 -6.70 3.81
N PHE A 111 4.88 -7.00 4.07
CA PHE A 111 5.45 -8.34 3.90
C PHE A 111 5.53 -9.16 5.19
N ALA A 112 5.32 -8.55 6.36
CA ALA A 112 5.34 -9.24 7.65
C ALA A 112 3.91 -9.55 8.12
N LYS A 113 3.76 -10.63 8.88
CA LYS A 113 2.50 -10.97 9.56
C LYS A 113 2.73 -11.50 10.97
N PRO A 114 1.97 -11.01 11.98
CA PRO A 114 1.98 -11.60 13.30
C PRO A 114 1.33 -12.99 13.26
N ARG A 115 1.72 -13.85 14.21
CA ARG A 115 1.19 -15.20 14.35
C ARG A 115 0.75 -15.46 15.78
N SER A 116 -0.38 -16.15 15.93
CA SER A 116 -0.88 -16.56 17.23
C SER A 116 0.02 -17.59 17.93
N ASP A 117 0.77 -18.37 17.15
CA ASP A 117 1.70 -19.39 17.63
C ASP A 117 3.02 -19.30 16.84
N ASP A 118 4.13 -19.52 17.55
CA ASP A 118 5.48 -19.50 16.99
C ASP A 118 5.75 -20.73 16.12
N MET A 119 5.05 -21.84 16.38
CA MET A 119 5.17 -23.09 15.66
C MET A 119 3.88 -23.46 14.92
N GLU A 120 4.03 -24.20 13.84
CA GLU A 120 2.96 -24.76 13.04
C GLU A 120 3.20 -26.26 12.87
N SER A 121 2.20 -27.07 13.21
CA SER A 121 2.26 -28.53 13.09
C SER A 121 1.37 -29.02 11.95
N ARG A 122 1.92 -29.83 11.04
CA ARG A 122 1.20 -30.53 9.97
C ARG A 122 1.71 -31.96 9.86
N ASP A 123 0.81 -32.93 9.80
CA ASP A 123 1.13 -34.35 9.58
C ASP A 123 2.24 -34.90 10.51
N GLY A 124 2.20 -34.51 11.79
CA GLY A 124 3.17 -34.94 12.81
C GLY A 124 4.52 -34.22 12.79
N LYS A 125 4.77 -33.32 11.83
CA LYS A 125 5.95 -32.45 11.77
C LYS A 125 5.62 -31.06 12.31
N THR A 126 6.53 -30.47 13.09
CA THR A 126 6.36 -29.13 13.66
C THR A 126 7.50 -28.22 13.19
N LEU A 127 7.17 -27.08 12.60
CA LEU A 127 8.10 -26.10 12.04
C LEU A 127 7.76 -24.68 12.51
N PRO A 128 8.70 -23.71 12.44
CA PRO A 128 8.37 -22.33 12.68
C PRO A 128 7.21 -21.86 11.80
N SER A 129 6.30 -21.06 12.37
CA SER A 129 5.22 -20.43 11.64
C SER A 129 5.77 -19.53 10.52
N TYR A 130 5.13 -19.57 9.35
CA TYR A 130 5.37 -18.58 8.30
C TYR A 130 4.97 -17.18 8.79
N ARG A 131 5.90 -16.22 8.80
CA ARG A 131 5.71 -14.85 9.32
C ARG A 131 5.72 -13.79 8.21
N GLY A 132 5.54 -14.21 6.97
CA GLY A 132 5.53 -13.34 5.82
C GLY A 132 6.89 -13.31 5.13
N ASP A 133 6.88 -12.94 3.85
CA ASP A 133 7.99 -13.20 2.93
C ASP A 133 9.28 -12.46 3.28
N ILE A 134 9.17 -11.35 4.03
CA ILE A 134 10.32 -10.60 4.56
C ILE A 134 11.09 -11.35 5.65
N ILE A 135 10.47 -12.37 6.27
CA ILE A 135 11.06 -13.17 7.35
C ILE A 135 11.47 -14.56 6.85
N ASN A 136 10.51 -15.34 6.34
CA ASN A 136 10.70 -16.73 5.93
C ASN A 136 9.73 -17.09 4.78
N GLY A 137 9.84 -18.29 4.23
CA GLY A 137 9.03 -18.79 3.12
C GLY A 137 7.72 -19.44 3.58
N GLU A 138 6.71 -19.43 2.70
CA GLU A 138 5.39 -20.00 2.98
C GLU A 138 5.41 -21.54 3.03
N ALA A 139 6.19 -22.16 2.16
CA ALA A 139 6.27 -23.61 2.01
C ALA A 139 6.64 -24.29 3.34
N PHE A 140 6.01 -25.45 3.62
CA PHE A 140 6.16 -26.16 4.89
C PHE A 140 7.40 -27.07 4.88
N THR A 141 8.57 -26.45 4.73
CA THR A 141 9.88 -27.12 4.74
C THR A 141 10.80 -26.51 5.80
N GLU A 142 11.78 -27.26 6.29
CA GLU A 142 12.75 -26.75 7.29
C GLU A 142 13.60 -25.59 6.75
N GLU A 143 13.87 -25.61 5.44
CA GLU A 143 14.62 -24.56 4.76
C GLU A 143 13.77 -23.30 4.65
N ASP A 144 12.56 -23.40 4.09
CA ASP A 144 11.69 -22.24 3.90
C ASP A 144 11.27 -21.60 5.22
N ARG A 145 11.00 -22.39 6.26
CA ARG A 145 10.54 -21.84 7.55
C ARG A 145 11.63 -21.19 8.38
N ARG A 146 12.91 -21.36 8.01
CA ARG A 146 14.03 -20.71 8.68
C ARG A 146 14.04 -19.21 8.37
N PRO A 147 14.08 -18.32 9.38
CA PRO A 147 14.24 -16.89 9.14
C PRO A 147 15.54 -16.60 8.38
N ASP A 148 15.43 -15.83 7.30
CA ASP A 148 16.55 -15.44 6.45
C ASP A 148 16.61 -13.91 6.32
N PRO A 149 17.67 -13.24 6.84
CA PRO A 149 17.75 -11.79 6.79
C PRO A 149 17.87 -11.26 5.36
N GLN A 150 18.36 -12.04 4.38
CA GLN A 150 18.45 -11.61 2.98
C GLN A 150 17.08 -11.26 2.38
N ARG A 151 16.00 -11.85 2.91
CA ARG A 151 14.63 -11.52 2.53
C ARG A 151 14.26 -10.05 2.80
N MET A 152 14.91 -9.38 3.75
CA MET A 152 14.72 -7.94 3.97
C MET A 152 15.21 -7.10 2.79
N LEU A 153 16.34 -7.46 2.17
CA LEU A 153 16.84 -6.78 0.97
C LEU A 153 15.89 -7.00 -0.20
N ARG A 154 15.42 -8.23 -0.38
CA ARG A 154 14.43 -8.55 -1.42
C ARG A 154 13.13 -7.77 -1.23
N ALA A 155 12.60 -7.72 0.00
CA ALA A 155 11.43 -6.93 0.34
C ALA A 155 11.63 -5.44 0.04
N TYR A 156 12.81 -4.88 0.37
CA TYR A 156 13.15 -3.50 0.03
C TYR A 156 13.08 -3.24 -1.48
N PHE A 157 13.71 -4.10 -2.31
CA PHE A 157 13.71 -3.89 -3.76
C PHE A 157 12.32 -4.05 -4.37
N GLN A 158 11.52 -5.00 -3.89
CA GLN A 158 10.14 -5.16 -4.33
C GLN A 158 9.30 -3.94 -3.91
N ALA A 159 9.43 -3.47 -2.67
CA ALA A 159 8.78 -2.27 -2.20
C ALA A 159 9.16 -1.03 -3.02
N ALA A 160 10.44 -0.85 -3.34
CA ALA A 160 10.92 0.26 -4.15
C ALA A 160 10.34 0.22 -5.57
N ALA A 161 10.33 -0.96 -6.20
CA ALA A 161 9.76 -1.14 -7.54
C ALA A 161 8.24 -0.90 -7.55
N THR A 162 7.52 -1.43 -6.56
CA THR A 162 6.08 -1.20 -6.40
C THR A 162 5.76 0.27 -6.16
N ALA A 163 6.45 0.93 -5.23
CA ALA A 163 6.26 2.34 -4.94
C ALA A 163 6.54 3.22 -6.18
N ASN A 164 7.59 2.92 -6.94
CA ASN A 164 7.90 3.61 -8.18
C ASN A 164 6.76 3.48 -9.21
N LEU A 165 6.24 2.26 -9.41
CA LEU A 165 5.15 2.03 -10.36
C LEU A 165 3.85 2.73 -9.93
N VAL A 166 3.50 2.66 -8.65
CA VAL A 166 2.32 3.36 -8.10
C VAL A 166 2.46 4.87 -8.29
N ARG A 167 3.65 5.45 -8.04
CA ARG A 167 3.92 6.87 -8.29
C ARG A 167 3.77 7.24 -9.77
N ALA A 168 4.21 6.37 -10.67
CA ALA A 168 4.03 6.56 -12.11
C ALA A 168 2.53 6.56 -12.49
N PHE A 169 1.71 5.69 -11.91
CA PHE A 169 0.26 5.71 -12.14
C PHE A 169 -0.41 6.95 -11.54
N ALA A 170 -0.03 7.33 -10.31
CA ALA A 170 -0.60 8.46 -9.59
C ALA A 170 -0.29 9.83 -10.23
N GLY A 171 0.89 9.99 -10.83
CA GLY A 171 1.33 11.25 -11.45
C GLY A 171 1.33 11.28 -12.97
N GLY A 172 1.32 10.13 -13.64
CA GLY A 172 1.52 9.97 -15.09
C GLY A 172 0.24 9.90 -15.93
N GLY A 173 -0.89 10.37 -15.41
CA GLY A 173 -2.18 10.41 -16.12
C GLY A 173 -2.98 9.10 -16.10
N TYR A 174 -2.51 8.06 -15.39
CA TYR A 174 -3.32 6.86 -15.15
C TYR A 174 -4.48 7.14 -14.18
N ALA A 175 -4.21 8.02 -13.20
CA ALA A 175 -5.19 8.50 -12.25
C ALA A 175 -6.04 9.70 -12.74
N ASP A 176 -6.02 10.02 -14.05
CA ASP A 176 -6.88 11.06 -14.59
C ASP A 176 -8.35 10.66 -14.52
N LEU A 177 -9.17 11.50 -13.89
CA LEU A 177 -10.61 11.27 -13.72
C LEU A 177 -11.36 11.05 -15.04
N SER A 178 -10.86 11.56 -16.17
CA SER A 178 -11.44 11.26 -17.49
C SER A 178 -11.37 9.77 -17.85
N ARG A 179 -10.50 9.02 -17.16
CA ARG A 179 -10.32 7.57 -17.32
C ARG A 179 -11.12 6.76 -16.31
N ALA A 180 -11.92 7.38 -15.44
CA ALA A 180 -12.56 6.71 -14.31
C ALA A 180 -13.39 5.46 -14.69
N ARG A 181 -13.98 5.45 -15.88
CA ARG A 181 -14.67 4.27 -16.41
C ARG A 181 -13.77 3.02 -16.51
N HIS A 182 -12.47 3.19 -16.78
CA HIS A 182 -11.50 2.10 -16.92
C HIS A 182 -10.95 1.56 -15.59
N TRP A 183 -11.25 2.20 -14.47
CA TRP A 183 -10.80 1.75 -13.15
C TRP A 183 -11.70 0.68 -12.55
N TYR A 184 -12.91 0.51 -13.09
CA TYR A 184 -13.77 -0.59 -12.67
C TYR A 184 -13.25 -1.89 -13.31
N LEU A 185 -12.82 -2.81 -12.46
CA LEU A 185 -12.47 -4.16 -12.87
C LEU A 185 -13.76 -4.96 -12.95
N ASP A 186 -14.25 -5.20 -14.17
CA ASP A 186 -15.49 -5.95 -14.38
C ASP A 186 -15.27 -7.44 -14.06
N ASP A 187 -15.96 -7.93 -13.03
CA ASP A 187 -15.96 -9.35 -12.64
C ASP A 187 -17.14 -10.12 -13.25
N HIS A 188 -18.01 -9.45 -14.02
CA HIS A 188 -19.25 -9.96 -14.62
C HIS A 188 -20.28 -10.55 -13.65
N HIS A 189 -20.01 -10.54 -12.34
CA HIS A 189 -20.89 -11.11 -11.32
C HIS A 189 -21.93 -10.10 -10.82
N HIS A 190 -21.63 -8.81 -10.94
CA HIS A 190 -22.48 -7.72 -10.44
C HIS A 190 -22.73 -6.62 -11.49
N PRO A 191 -23.50 -6.90 -12.56
CA PRO A 191 -23.76 -5.94 -13.64
C PRO A 191 -24.51 -4.69 -13.17
N ASP A 192 -25.32 -4.80 -12.11
CA ASP A 192 -26.05 -3.68 -11.51
C ASP A 192 -25.10 -2.69 -10.79
N LEU A 193 -24.04 -3.20 -10.14
CA LEU A 193 -23.02 -2.36 -9.51
C LEU A 193 -22.22 -1.59 -10.56
N LEU A 194 -21.86 -2.25 -11.67
CA LEU A 194 -21.20 -1.59 -12.79
C LEU A 194 -22.06 -0.44 -13.34
N GLN A 195 -23.36 -0.67 -13.56
CA GLN A 195 -24.26 0.38 -14.04
C GLN A 195 -24.33 1.58 -13.08
N ARG A 196 -24.42 1.32 -11.77
CA ARG A 196 -24.43 2.38 -10.76
C ARG A 196 -23.12 3.16 -10.73
N TYR A 197 -21.99 2.47 -10.84
CA TYR A 197 -20.67 3.10 -10.91
C TYR A 197 -20.55 3.99 -12.15
N LEU A 198 -20.92 3.49 -13.33
CA LEU A 198 -20.86 4.25 -14.59
C LEU A 198 -21.77 5.48 -14.54
N ALA A 199 -22.99 5.35 -14.03
CA ALA A 199 -23.90 6.49 -13.86
C ALA A 199 -23.32 7.58 -12.94
N LEU A 200 -22.61 7.19 -11.86
CA LEU A 200 -21.92 8.12 -10.98
C LEU A 200 -20.76 8.82 -11.70
N VAL A 201 -19.93 8.05 -12.43
CA VAL A 201 -18.80 8.60 -13.19
C VAL A 201 -19.27 9.60 -14.24
N ASP A 202 -20.39 9.32 -14.92
CA ASP A 202 -20.94 10.21 -15.94
C ASP A 202 -21.41 11.54 -15.35
N ARG A 203 -22.08 11.49 -14.20
CA ARG A 203 -22.47 12.72 -13.45
C ARG A 203 -21.26 13.55 -13.03
N ILE A 204 -20.17 12.91 -12.61
CA ILE A 204 -18.92 13.60 -12.29
C ILE A 204 -18.33 14.24 -13.55
N ALA A 205 -18.31 13.52 -14.67
CA ALA A 205 -17.78 14.02 -15.93
C ALA A 205 -18.55 15.25 -16.44
N GLU A 206 -19.88 15.26 -16.30
CA GLU A 206 -20.72 16.43 -16.59
C GLU A 206 -20.33 17.65 -15.76
N GLY A 207 -20.15 17.47 -14.44
CA GLY A 207 -19.73 18.56 -13.53
C GLY A 207 -18.33 19.11 -13.87
N VAL A 208 -17.37 18.22 -14.14
CA VAL A 208 -16.02 18.60 -14.59
C VAL A 208 -16.07 19.35 -15.93
N GLY A 209 -16.89 18.86 -16.87
CA GLY A 209 -17.12 19.50 -18.15
C GLY A 209 -17.68 20.92 -17.99
N PHE A 210 -18.66 21.09 -17.11
CA PHE A 210 -19.22 22.40 -16.77
C PHE A 210 -18.15 23.34 -16.19
N LEU A 211 -17.35 22.90 -15.22
CA LEU A 211 -16.28 23.74 -14.65
C LEU A 211 -15.26 24.21 -15.71
N ARG A 212 -14.94 23.36 -16.70
CA ARG A 212 -14.03 23.73 -17.81
C ARG A 212 -14.57 24.87 -18.66
N THR A 213 -15.89 25.07 -18.73
CA THR A 213 -16.49 26.19 -19.48
C THR A 213 -16.21 27.57 -18.88
N PHE A 214 -15.84 27.64 -17.59
CA PHE A 214 -15.61 28.91 -16.87
C PHE A 214 -14.18 29.44 -16.93
N SER A 215 -13.38 29.13 -17.95
CA SER A 215 -11.93 29.43 -17.99
C SER A 215 -11.14 28.86 -16.79
N LEU A 216 -11.71 27.88 -16.07
CA LEU A 216 -11.07 27.16 -14.98
C LEU A 216 -10.41 25.85 -15.46
N ALA A 217 -10.29 25.68 -16.78
CA ALA A 217 -9.84 24.43 -17.40
C ALA A 217 -8.47 23.96 -16.90
N ASP A 218 -7.52 24.89 -16.71
CA ASP A 218 -6.17 24.56 -16.22
C ASP A 218 -6.18 24.12 -14.76
N ALA A 219 -6.93 24.83 -13.90
CA ALA A 219 -7.04 24.51 -12.48
C ALA A 219 -7.75 23.16 -12.25
N VAL A 220 -8.79 22.87 -13.06
CA VAL A 220 -9.49 21.59 -13.06
C VAL A 220 -8.55 20.49 -13.52
N SER A 221 -7.88 20.66 -14.67
CA SER A 221 -6.98 19.65 -15.24
C SER A 221 -5.82 19.32 -14.29
N ALA A 222 -5.24 20.31 -13.61
CA ALA A 222 -4.19 20.09 -12.63
C ALA A 222 -4.65 19.25 -11.43
N ARG A 223 -5.91 19.39 -11.00
CA ARG A 223 -6.48 18.66 -9.85
C ARG A 223 -7.10 17.32 -10.21
N THR A 224 -7.50 17.10 -11.46
CA THR A 224 -8.13 15.85 -11.91
C THR A 224 -7.18 14.87 -12.56
N SER A 225 -5.98 15.30 -12.97
CA SER A 225 -5.00 14.46 -13.71
C SER A 225 -4.04 13.68 -12.82
N LYS A 226 -3.99 14.01 -11.52
CA LYS A 226 -3.07 13.42 -10.54
C LYS A 226 -3.77 13.16 -9.23
N VAL A 227 -3.27 12.19 -8.49
CA VAL A 227 -3.75 11.88 -7.14
C VAL A 227 -2.59 11.73 -6.17
N ASP A 228 -2.80 12.18 -4.94
CA ASP A 228 -1.93 11.79 -3.84
C ASP A 228 -2.29 10.37 -3.40
N PHE A 229 -1.28 9.49 -3.36
CA PHE A 229 -1.41 8.11 -2.91
C PHE A 229 -0.25 7.79 -1.95
N TYR A 230 -0.60 7.31 -0.75
CA TYR A 230 0.37 7.02 0.30
C TYR A 230 0.52 5.52 0.53
N PHE A 231 1.63 5.12 1.13
CA PHE A 231 1.97 3.73 1.43
C PHE A 231 1.92 3.48 2.94
N SER A 232 1.48 2.30 3.34
CA SER A 232 1.42 1.87 4.74
C SER A 232 1.70 0.39 4.86
N HIS A 233 2.22 0.01 6.03
CA HIS A 233 2.34 -1.38 6.46
C HIS A 233 2.34 -1.44 7.99
N GLU A 234 2.16 -2.63 8.54
CA GLU A 234 2.38 -2.92 9.96
C GLU A 234 3.89 -2.89 10.28
N ALA A 235 4.28 -2.12 11.31
CA ALA A 235 5.67 -1.92 11.75
C ALA A 235 5.96 -2.64 13.06
#